data_AF-K9EGA6-F1
#
_entry.id   AF-K9EGA6-F1
#
_cell.length_a   1.000
_cell.length_b   1.000
_cell.length_c   1.000
_cell.angle_alpha   90.00
_cell.angle_beta   90.00
_cell.angle_gamma   90.00
#
_symmetry.space_group_name_H-M   'P 1'
#
loop_
_entity.id
_entity.type
_entity.pdbx_description
1 polymer ?
#
loop_
_entity_poly.entity_id
_entity_poly.type
_entity_poly.pdbx_seq_one_letter_code
_entity_poly.pdbx_strand_id
1 'polypeptide(L)' 'MSEKEMNAYRLTGMEDPTDAMLAQLMSEVAKDAKHKAMEATEKFFKQLDETVTLRKREWAKKRSERKK' A
#
# COMPACT_ATOMS: atom_id res chain seq x y z
N MET A 1 11.29 -25.57 -6.24
CA MET A 1 12.31 -24.54 -6.49
C MET A 1 13.59 -25.23 -6.91
N SER A 2 13.64 -25.69 -8.15
CA SER A 2 14.84 -26.27 -8.76
C SER A 2 15.86 -25.19 -9.08
N GLU A 3 17.14 -25.55 -9.20
CA GLU A 3 18.17 -24.61 -9.67
C GLU A 3 17.81 -23.96 -11.01
N LYS A 4 17.09 -24.67 -11.88
CA LYS A 4 16.56 -24.11 -13.13
C LYS A 4 15.61 -22.93 -12.91
N GLU A 5 14.73 -23.03 -11.92
CA GLU A 5 13.80 -21.95 -11.55
C GLU A 5 14.53 -20.76 -10.91
N MET A 6 15.64 -21.02 -10.22
CA MET A 6 16.48 -19.99 -9.58
C MET A 6 17.42 -19.29 -10.58
N ASN A 7 17.89 -20.02 -11.60
CA ASN A 7 18.77 -19.52 -12.66
C ASN A 7 18.01 -18.73 -13.75
N ALA A 8 16.68 -18.85 -13.85
CA ALA A 8 15.86 -18.05 -14.76
C ALA A 8 15.90 -16.53 -14.46
N TYR A 9 16.31 -16.16 -13.24
CA TYR A 9 16.42 -14.78 -12.79
C TYR A 9 17.86 -14.29 -12.64
N ARG A 10 18.86 -15.11 -12.99
CA ARG A 10 20.26 -14.67 -12.99
C ARG A 10 20.52 -13.81 -14.24
N LEU A 11 21.05 -12.61 -14.03
CA LEU A 11 21.64 -11.75 -15.08
C LEU A 11 22.90 -12.43 -15.69
N THR A 12 22.71 -13.51 -16.43
CA THR A 12 23.79 -14.24 -17.13
C THR A 12 23.85 -13.93 -18.63
N GLY A 13 22.92 -13.13 -19.15
CA GLY A 13 22.99 -12.58 -20.51
C GLY A 13 23.42 -11.12 -20.47
N MET A 14 24.51 -10.76 -21.15
CA MET A 14 24.86 -9.36 -21.45
C MET A 14 23.95 -8.78 -22.56
N GLU A 15 22.69 -9.21 -22.60
CA GLU A 15 21.70 -8.83 -23.59
C GLU A 15 20.64 -8.02 -22.86
N ASP A 16 20.50 -6.75 -23.23
CA ASP A 16 19.54 -5.86 -22.59
C ASP A 16 18.13 -6.41 -22.77
N PRO A 17 17.26 -6.31 -21.75
CA PRO A 17 15.88 -6.75 -21.88
C PRO A 17 15.22 -6.02 -23.04
N THR A 18 14.48 -6.75 -23.87
CA THR A 18 13.73 -6.14 -24.97
C THR A 18 12.76 -5.09 -24.43
N ASP A 19 12.51 -4.04 -25.21
CA ASP A 19 11.57 -2.96 -24.84
C ASP A 19 10.19 -3.49 -24.40
N ALA A 20 9.74 -4.61 -24.98
CA ALA A 20 8.49 -5.27 -24.61
C ALA A 20 8.52 -5.82 -23.17
N MET A 21 9.64 -6.44 -22.76
CA MET A 21 9.82 -6.95 -21.40
C MET A 21 9.93 -5.80 -20.39
N LEU A 22 10.64 -4.72 -20.74
CA LEU A 22 10.72 -3.53 -19.91
C LEU A 22 9.34 -2.86 -19.75
N ALA A 23 8.57 -2.74 -20.83
CA ALA A 23 7.23 -2.19 -20.80
C ALA A 23 6.28 -3.01 -19.92
N GLN A 24 6.38 -4.34 -19.96
CA GLN A 24 5.61 -5.22 -19.09
C GLN A 24 5.97 -4.99 -17.62
N LEU A 25 7.26 -4.97 -17.28
CA LEU A 25 7.72 -4.72 -15.91
C LEU A 25 7.24 -3.35 -15.40
N MET A 26 7.38 -2.30 -16.22
CA MET A 26 6.92 -0.96 -15.85
C MET A 26 5.39 -0.91 -15.63
N SER A 27 4.63 -1.64 -16.44
CA SER A 27 3.17 -1.76 -16.29
C SER A 27 2.78 -2.44 -14.97
N GLU A 28 3.47 -3.52 -14.62
CA GLU A 28 3.25 -4.25 -13.36
C GLU A 28 3.61 -3.37 -12.15
N VAL A 29 4.78 -2.73 -12.16
CA VAL A 29 5.21 -1.80 -11.11
C VAL A 29 4.23 -0.63 -10.96
N ALA A 30 3.74 -0.07 -12.06
CA ALA A 30 2.76 1.01 -12.01
C ALA A 30 1.42 0.57 -11.40
N LYS A 31 0.96 -0.66 -11.68
CA LYS A 31 -0.24 -1.23 -11.05
C LYS A 31 -0.05 -1.43 -9.56
N ASP A 32 1.08 -2.01 -9.16
CA ASP A 32 1.44 -2.22 -7.76
C ASP A 32 1.53 -0.91 -6.97
N ALA A 33 2.16 0.11 -7.55
CA ALA A 33 2.26 1.43 -6.94
C ALA A 33 0.88 2.07 -6.74
N LYS A 34 -0.02 1.97 -7.74
CA LYS A 34 -1.40 2.44 -7.62
C LYS A 34 -2.15 1.70 -6.52
N HIS A 35 -2.04 0.37 -6.46
CA HIS A 35 -2.69 -0.43 -5.45
C HIS A 35 -2.23 -0.05 -4.03
N LYS A 36 -0.92 0.03 -3.82
CA LYS A 36 -0.33 0.45 -2.53
C LYS A 36 -0.76 1.85 -2.13
N ALA A 37 -0.83 2.79 -3.07
CA ALA A 37 -1.31 4.15 -2.81
C ALA A 37 -2.79 4.16 -2.38
N MET A 38 -3.63 3.37 -3.04
CA MET A 38 -5.05 3.24 -2.67
C MET A 38 -5.21 2.64 -1.27
N GLU A 39 -4.52 1.54 -0.97
CA GLU A 39 -4.55 0.92 0.37
C GLU A 39 -4.06 1.86 1.47
N ALA A 40 -2.98 2.60 1.22
CA ALA A 40 -2.46 3.58 2.18
C ALA A 40 -3.48 4.69 2.45
N THR A 41 -4.15 5.15 1.39
CA THR A 41 -5.19 6.18 1.48
C THR A 41 -6.39 5.68 2.28
N GLU A 42 -6.86 4.47 2.00
CA GLU A 42 -7.97 3.85 2.73
C GLU A 42 -7.64 3.69 4.23
N LYS A 43 -6.45 3.17 4.55
CA LYS A 43 -5.98 3.04 5.94
C LYS A 43 -5.92 4.39 6.64
N PHE A 44 -5.43 5.42 5.97
CA PHE A 44 -5.35 6.77 6.51
C PHE A 44 -6.72 7.34 6.86
N PHE A 45 -7.70 7.24 5.93
CA PHE A 45 -9.05 7.74 6.19
C PHE A 45 -9.76 6.96 7.29
N LYS A 46 -9.56 5.64 7.36
CA LYS A 46 -10.09 4.84 8.47
C LYS A 46 -9.56 5.30 9.82
N GLN A 47 -8.26 5.58 9.92
CA GLN A 47 -7.67 6.12 11.15
C GLN A 47 -8.23 7.51 11.49
N LEU A 48 -8.44 8.37 10.49
CA LEU A 48 -9.09 9.66 10.71
C LEU A 48 -10.49 9.48 11.32
N ASP A 49 -11.31 8.61 10.74
CA ASP A 49 -12.66 8.34 11.27
C ASP A 49 -12.63 7.79 12.70
N GLU A 50 -11.73 6.85 12.98
CA GLU A 50 -11.52 6.32 14.34
C GLU A 50 -11.14 7.44 15.33
N THR A 51 -10.22 8.34 14.95
CA THR A 51 -9.83 9.46 15.83
C THR A 51 -10.97 10.47 16.03
N VAL A 52 -11.77 10.74 15.01
CA VAL A 52 -12.93 11.63 15.09
C VAL A 52 -13.99 11.03 16.03
N THR A 53 -14.28 9.74 15.90
CA THR A 53 -15.26 9.07 16.77
C THR A 53 -14.80 9.04 18.21
N LEU A 54 -13.52 8.76 18.48
CA LEU A 54 -12.93 8.81 19.82
C LEU A 54 -13.07 10.20 20.44
N ARG A 55 -12.65 11.26 19.73
CA ARG A 55 -12.76 12.65 20.20
C ARG A 55 -14.20 13.06 20.49
N LYS A 56 -15.15 12.67 19.62
CA LYS A 56 -16.58 12.92 19.84
C LYS A 56 -17.07 12.27 21.15
N ARG A 57 -16.65 11.03 21.42
CA ARG A 57 -16.98 10.32 22.67
C ARG A 57 -16.39 11.01 23.90
N GLU A 58 -15.11 11.41 23.84
CA GLU A 58 -14.45 12.14 24.93
C GLU A 58 -15.15 13.47 25.22
N TRP A 59 -15.53 14.22 24.17
CA TRP A 59 -16.28 15.47 24.33
C TRP A 59 -17.66 15.25 24.92
N ALA A 60 -18.37 14.19 24.50
CA ALA A 60 -19.66 13.83 25.08
C ALA A 60 -19.53 13.50 26.58
N LYS A 61 -18.50 12.73 26.96
CA LYS A 61 -18.20 12.39 28.36
C LYS A 61 -17.93 13.66 29.19
N LYS A 62 -17.00 14.51 28.75
CA LYS A 62 -16.69 15.80 29.41
C LYS A 62 -17.92 16.69 29.56
N ARG A 63 -18.81 16.71 28.56
CA ARG A 63 -20.05 17.50 28.62
C ARG A 63 -21.02 16.95 29.67
N SER A 64 -21.10 15.63 29.83
CA SER A 64 -21.96 15.00 30.84
C SER A 64 -21.43 15.22 32.27
N GLU A 65 -20.11 15.18 32.47
CA GLU A 65 -19.46 15.44 33.75
C GLU A 65 -19.64 16.89 34.21
N ARG A 66 -19.64 17.85 33.28
CA ARG A 66 -19.89 19.28 33.58
C ARG A 66 -21.36 19.61 33.91
N LYS A 67 -22.29 18.68 33.65
CA LYS A 67 -23.73 18.84 33.91
C LYS A 67 -24.20 18.16 35.20
N LYS A 68 -23.33 17.39 35.85
CA LYS A 68 -23.53 16.85 37.21
C LYS A 68 -23.00 17.83 38.24
#